data_AF-A0A538HTA3-F1
#
_entry.id   AF-A0A538HTA3-F1
#
_cell.length_a   1.000
_cell.length_b   1.000
_cell.length_c   1.000
_cell.angle_alpha   90.00
_cell.angle_beta   90.00
_cell.angle_gamma   90.00
#
_symmetry.space_group_name_H-M   'P 1'
#
loop_
_entity.id
_entity.type
_entity.pdbx_description
1 polymer ?
#
loop_
_entity_poly.entity_id
_entity_poly.type
_entity_poly.pdbx_seq_one_letter_code
_entity_poly.pdbx_strand_id
1 'polypeptide(L)'
;MTVLRADAERNLGRILAAAADAYAELGPDVTIDEIARRAGVGHGTVFRRFPTKDALRAAVIRARLDELLERAHELLEKPDAGAALEEFVWAVAESCRRDRALFEGVEQCDGFEEVSAAKHELRDTVDRLIRRAQRAGAVRRGLDARDIGALVGAAIQASMHAERSDAWRRYVQVVLDGLRPSGRPLSGLERDGRLDQ
;
A
#
# COMPACT_ATOMS: atom_id res chain seq x y z
N MET A 1 -8.05 30.67 -16.47
CA MET A 1 -6.95 30.05 -15.68
C MET A 1 -7.19 28.56 -15.34
N THR A 2 -8.30 27.94 -15.77
CA THR A 2 -8.69 26.56 -15.45
C THR A 2 -8.07 25.49 -16.37
N VAL A 3 -7.87 25.81 -17.65
CA VAL A 3 -7.32 24.85 -18.64
C VAL A 3 -5.88 24.45 -18.33
N LEU A 4 -5.02 25.41 -17.96
CA LEU A 4 -3.60 25.14 -17.62
C LEU A 4 -3.42 24.30 -16.36
N ARG A 5 -4.35 24.39 -15.39
CA ARG A 5 -4.34 23.53 -14.19
C ARG A 5 -4.74 22.10 -14.51
N ALA A 6 -5.80 21.92 -15.31
CA ALA A 6 -6.24 20.61 -15.75
C ALA A 6 -5.16 19.89 -16.59
N ASP A 7 -4.44 20.61 -17.45
CA ASP A 7 -3.33 20.06 -18.21
C ASP A 7 -2.15 19.67 -17.31
N ALA A 8 -1.83 20.49 -16.30
CA ALA A 8 -0.78 20.18 -15.33
C ALA A 8 -1.12 18.94 -14.48
N GLU A 9 -2.38 18.78 -14.06
CA GLU A 9 -2.87 17.60 -13.33
C GLU A 9 -2.85 16.34 -14.20
N ARG A 10 -3.31 16.42 -15.45
CA ARG A 10 -3.20 15.30 -16.41
C ARG A 10 -1.76 14.91 -16.66
N ASN A 11 -0.86 15.89 -16.79
CA ASN A 11 0.56 15.63 -16.96
C ASN A 11 1.15 14.95 -15.73
N LEU A 12 0.77 15.37 -14.53
CA LEU A 12 1.19 14.73 -13.28
C LEU A 12 0.73 13.27 -13.23
N GLY A 13 -0.56 13.00 -13.53
CA GLY A 13 -1.08 11.64 -13.58
C GLY A 13 -0.31 10.75 -14.55
N ARG A 14 -0.02 11.25 -15.77
CA ARG A 14 0.79 10.53 -16.76
C ARG A 14 2.21 10.24 -16.28
N ILE A 15 2.85 11.21 -15.63
CA ILE A 15 4.21 11.04 -15.08
C ILE A 15 4.22 9.97 -13.99
N LEU A 16 3.28 10.04 -13.03
CA LEU A 16 3.22 9.09 -11.92
C LEU A 16 2.91 7.67 -12.39
N ALA A 17 1.98 7.51 -13.34
CA ALA A 17 1.68 6.21 -13.94
C ALA A 17 2.90 5.62 -14.67
N ALA A 18 3.52 6.41 -15.55
CA ALA A 18 4.71 5.98 -16.28
C ALA A 18 5.89 5.65 -15.37
N ALA A 19 6.07 6.41 -14.28
CA ALA A 19 7.09 6.14 -13.27
C ALA A 19 6.80 4.83 -12.53
N ALA A 20 5.56 4.59 -12.10
CA ALA A 20 5.18 3.36 -11.44
C ALA A 20 5.44 2.13 -12.32
N ASP A 21 5.02 2.18 -13.59
CA ASP A 21 5.26 1.10 -14.55
C ASP A 21 6.75 0.88 -14.80
N ALA A 22 7.52 1.96 -14.93
CA ALA A 22 8.96 1.89 -15.13
C ALA A 22 9.69 1.28 -13.92
N TYR A 23 9.31 1.64 -12.68
CA TYR A 23 9.87 1.04 -11.48
C TYR A 23 9.50 -0.45 -11.36
N ALA A 24 8.29 -0.84 -11.73
CA ALA A 24 7.85 -2.23 -11.70
C ALA A 24 8.60 -3.11 -12.72
N GLU A 25 8.93 -2.57 -13.89
CA GLU A 25 9.59 -3.30 -14.97
C GLU A 25 11.13 -3.29 -14.88
N LEU A 26 11.71 -2.12 -14.64
CA LEU A 26 13.16 -1.87 -14.74
C LEU A 26 13.83 -1.69 -13.37
N GLY A 27 13.04 -1.70 -12.29
CA GLY A 27 13.53 -1.51 -10.93
C GLY A 27 13.77 -0.03 -10.56
N PRO A 28 14.26 0.22 -9.34
CA PRO A 28 14.43 1.56 -8.79
C PRO A 28 15.48 2.37 -9.56
N ASP A 29 16.34 1.76 -10.39
CA ASP A 29 17.45 2.43 -11.07
C ASP A 29 17.08 3.18 -12.37
N VAL A 30 15.83 3.08 -12.84
CA VAL A 30 15.36 3.77 -14.06
C VAL A 30 15.61 5.29 -14.04
N THR A 31 15.91 5.86 -15.21
CA THR A 31 16.25 7.29 -15.38
C THR A 31 15.00 8.17 -15.52
N ILE A 32 15.13 9.44 -15.16
CA ILE A 32 14.06 10.45 -15.35
C ILE A 32 13.74 10.63 -16.84
N ASP A 33 14.74 10.53 -17.73
CA ASP A 33 14.55 10.60 -19.18
C ASP A 33 13.64 9.47 -19.69
N GLU A 34 13.86 8.24 -19.24
CA GLU A 34 13.03 7.10 -19.63
C GLU A 34 11.59 7.26 -19.14
N ILE A 35 11.40 7.75 -17.92
CA ILE A 35 10.08 8.06 -17.37
C ILE A 35 9.40 9.18 -18.18
N ALA A 36 10.11 10.26 -18.50
CA ALA A 36 9.58 11.36 -19.30
C ALA A 36 9.14 10.89 -20.70
N ARG A 37 9.96 10.03 -21.33
CA ARG A 37 9.66 9.41 -22.62
C ARG A 37 8.38 8.56 -22.55
N ARG A 38 8.25 7.69 -21.54
CA ARG A 38 7.04 6.86 -21.32
C ARG A 38 5.79 7.71 -21.03
N ALA A 39 5.94 8.78 -20.26
CA ALA A 39 4.85 9.70 -19.94
C ALA A 39 4.43 10.60 -21.12
N GLY A 40 5.24 10.67 -22.19
CA GLY A 40 5.00 11.57 -23.32
C GLY A 40 5.09 13.04 -22.90
N VAL A 41 6.06 13.38 -22.05
CA VAL A 41 6.34 14.75 -21.59
C VAL A 41 7.83 15.06 -21.72
N GLY A 42 8.20 16.34 -21.69
CA GLY A 42 9.62 16.73 -21.73
C GLY A 42 10.34 16.47 -20.41
N HIS A 43 11.63 16.10 -20.45
CA HIS A 43 12.48 15.94 -19.25
C HIS A 43 12.39 17.14 -18.31
N GLY A 44 12.46 18.37 -18.86
CA GLY A 44 12.36 19.60 -18.08
C GLY A 44 11.03 19.78 -17.35
N THR A 45 9.95 19.15 -17.81
CA THR A 45 8.65 19.13 -17.12
C THR A 45 8.70 18.22 -15.88
N VAL A 46 9.31 17.04 -16.01
CA VAL A 46 9.49 16.11 -14.90
C VAL A 46 10.45 16.70 -13.87
N PHE A 47 11.62 17.16 -14.29
CA PHE A 47 12.66 17.69 -13.39
C PHE A 47 12.22 18.93 -12.60
N ARG A 48 11.46 19.85 -13.22
CA ARG A 48 10.90 21.02 -12.49
C ARG A 48 9.92 20.61 -11.38
N ARG A 49 9.21 19.50 -11.56
CA ARG A 49 8.22 19.00 -10.60
C ARG A 49 8.87 18.10 -9.55
N PHE A 50 9.85 17.31 -9.95
CA PHE A 50 10.56 16.34 -9.14
C PHE A 50 12.08 16.56 -9.31
N PRO A 51 12.68 17.44 -8.48
CA PRO A 51 14.09 17.80 -8.62
C PRO A 51 15.05 16.62 -8.38
N THR A 52 14.59 15.59 -7.67
CA THR A 52 15.35 14.39 -7.37
C THR A 52 14.54 13.15 -7.72
N LYS A 53 15.26 12.04 -7.94
CA LYS A 53 14.66 10.73 -8.16
C LYS A 53 13.87 10.25 -6.95
N ASP A 54 14.36 10.54 -5.75
CA ASP A 54 13.65 10.23 -4.50
C ASP A 54 12.36 11.03 -4.37
N ALA A 55 12.33 12.30 -4.79
CA ALA A 55 11.11 13.09 -4.80
C ALA A 55 10.06 12.52 -5.78
N LEU A 56 10.48 12.05 -6.95
CA LEU A 56 9.58 11.35 -7.88
C LEU A 56 9.09 10.03 -7.27
N ARG A 57 9.99 9.23 -6.71
CA ARG A 57 9.65 7.96 -6.07
C ARG A 57 8.68 8.15 -4.92
N ALA A 58 8.91 9.13 -4.04
CA ALA A 58 8.04 9.50 -2.94
C ALA A 58 6.65 9.90 -3.45
N ALA A 59 6.56 10.66 -4.54
CA ALA A 59 5.29 11.04 -5.14
C ALA A 59 4.53 9.83 -5.73
N VAL A 60 5.23 8.86 -6.32
CA VAL A 60 4.61 7.62 -6.81
C VAL A 60 4.11 6.76 -5.64
N ILE A 61 4.92 6.60 -4.58
CA ILE A 61 4.50 5.90 -3.35
C ILE A 61 3.27 6.57 -2.75
N ARG A 62 3.28 7.90 -2.66
CA ARG A 62 2.14 8.68 -2.17
C ARG A 62 0.87 8.39 -2.98
N ALA A 63 0.95 8.41 -4.31
CA ALA A 63 -0.19 8.09 -5.16
C ALA A 63 -0.72 6.66 -4.94
N ARG A 64 0.16 5.67 -4.71
CA ARG A 64 -0.26 4.31 -4.36
C ARG A 64 -0.91 4.20 -2.98
N LEU A 65 -0.45 5.00 -2.02
CA LEU A 65 -1.10 5.08 -0.70
C LEU A 65 -2.47 5.73 -0.81
N ASP A 66 -2.61 6.78 -1.64
CA ASP A 66 -3.90 7.43 -1.91
C ASP A 66 -4.89 6.46 -2.58
N GLU A 67 -4.46 5.65 -3.56
CA GLU A 67 -5.29 4.58 -4.17
C GLU A 67 -5.83 3.60 -3.10
N LEU A 68 -4.97 3.16 -2.17
CA LEU A 68 -5.36 2.26 -1.08
C LEU A 68 -6.26 2.96 -0.05
N LEU A 69 -6.03 4.24 0.24
CA LEU A 69 -6.84 5.05 1.14
C LEU A 69 -8.26 5.23 0.61
N GLU A 70 -8.39 5.62 -0.66
CA GLU A 70 -9.69 5.72 -1.34
C GLU A 70 -10.43 4.39 -1.25
N ARG A 71 -9.72 3.29 -1.55
CA ARG A 71 -10.31 1.95 -1.46
C ARG A 71 -10.74 1.61 -0.03
N ALA A 72 -9.93 1.91 0.98
CA ALA A 72 -10.29 1.66 2.37
C ALA A 72 -11.54 2.45 2.80
N HIS A 73 -11.68 3.70 2.36
CA HIS A 73 -12.86 4.53 2.60
C HIS A 73 -14.12 3.96 1.96
N GLU A 74 -14.07 3.51 0.71
CA GLU A 74 -15.21 2.84 0.06
C GLU A 74 -15.65 1.59 0.85
N LEU A 75 -14.69 0.81 1.35
CA LEU A 75 -14.94 -0.43 2.06
C LEU A 75 -15.48 -0.22 3.46
N LEU A 76 -15.19 0.93 4.09
CA LEU A 76 -15.79 1.30 5.36
C LEU A 76 -17.30 1.48 5.26
N GLU A 77 -17.82 1.82 4.10
CA GLU A 77 -19.25 2.01 3.85
C GLU A 77 -19.99 0.69 3.54
N LYS A 78 -19.26 -0.39 3.24
CA LYS A 78 -19.89 -1.69 2.93
C LYS A 78 -20.57 -2.31 4.16
N PRO A 79 -21.79 -2.88 4.04
CA PRO A 79 -22.50 -3.48 5.17
C PRO A 79 -21.74 -4.64 5.83
N ASP A 80 -21.27 -5.59 5.01
CA ASP A 80 -20.52 -6.75 5.47
C ASP A 80 -19.06 -6.38 5.78
N ALA A 81 -18.76 -6.24 7.07
CA ALA A 81 -17.45 -5.84 7.54
C ALA A 81 -16.37 -6.89 7.31
N GLY A 82 -16.73 -8.19 7.33
CA GLY A 82 -15.78 -9.27 7.09
C GLY A 82 -15.36 -9.31 5.63
N ALA A 83 -16.34 -9.29 4.74
CA ALA A 83 -16.09 -9.24 3.29
C ALA A 83 -15.34 -7.96 2.89
N ALA A 84 -15.66 -6.81 3.51
CA ALA A 84 -14.96 -5.56 3.26
C ALA A 84 -13.47 -5.62 3.63
N LEU A 85 -13.12 -6.21 4.79
CA LEU A 85 -11.72 -6.37 5.15
C LEU A 85 -11.00 -7.35 4.22
N GLU A 86 -11.63 -8.47 3.88
CA GLU A 86 -11.07 -9.46 2.95
C GLU A 86 -10.74 -8.82 1.59
N GLU A 87 -11.68 -8.04 1.04
CA GLU A 87 -11.48 -7.31 -0.21
C GLU A 87 -10.36 -6.28 -0.11
N PHE A 88 -10.22 -5.59 1.04
CA PHE A 88 -9.12 -4.67 1.27
C PHE A 88 -7.77 -5.40 1.30
N VAL A 89 -7.68 -6.53 1.99
CA VAL A 89 -6.45 -7.34 2.07
C VAL A 89 -6.03 -7.83 0.69
N TRP A 90 -6.98 -8.23 -0.16
CA TRP A 90 -6.70 -8.56 -1.55
C TRP A 90 -6.17 -7.36 -2.36
N ALA A 91 -6.77 -6.18 -2.20
CA ALA A 91 -6.29 -4.97 -2.85
C ALA A 91 -4.85 -4.61 -2.44
N VAL A 92 -4.52 -4.74 -1.16
CA VAL A 92 -3.14 -4.55 -0.66
C VAL A 92 -2.20 -5.59 -1.27
N ALA A 93 -2.57 -6.87 -1.26
CA ALA A 93 -1.75 -7.94 -1.83
C ALA A 93 -1.46 -7.73 -3.32
N GLU A 94 -2.47 -7.32 -4.09
CA GLU A 94 -2.33 -6.99 -5.51
C GLU A 94 -1.38 -5.81 -5.73
N SER A 95 -1.52 -4.75 -4.93
CA SER A 95 -0.65 -3.58 -4.95
C SER A 95 0.81 -3.95 -4.61
N CYS A 96 1.04 -4.69 -3.52
CA CYS A 96 2.37 -5.16 -3.14
C CYS A 96 3.01 -6.06 -4.22
N ARG A 97 2.23 -6.91 -4.87
CA ARG A 97 2.72 -7.76 -5.96
C ARG A 97 3.04 -6.93 -7.21
N ARG A 98 2.23 -5.93 -7.54
CA ARG A 98 2.41 -5.04 -8.70
C ARG A 98 3.61 -4.12 -8.53
N ASP A 99 3.68 -3.43 -7.41
CA ASP A 99 4.62 -2.35 -7.16
C ASP A 99 5.76 -2.80 -6.23
N ARG A 100 6.14 -4.08 -6.27
CA ARG A 100 7.14 -4.67 -5.35
C ARG A 100 8.44 -3.85 -5.29
N ALA A 101 9.02 -3.57 -6.46
CA ALA A 101 10.27 -2.82 -6.57
C ALA A 101 10.13 -1.36 -6.11
N LEU A 102 8.92 -0.79 -6.17
CA LEU A 102 8.64 0.54 -5.65
C LEU A 102 8.67 0.55 -4.12
N PHE A 103 8.07 -0.48 -3.49
CA PHE A 103 7.98 -0.61 -2.04
C PHE A 103 9.25 -1.17 -1.37
N GLU A 104 10.22 -1.67 -2.13
CA GLU A 104 11.51 -2.13 -1.61
C GLU A 104 12.31 -0.96 -1.02
N GLY A 105 12.49 -0.91 0.30
CA GLY A 105 13.15 0.25 0.92
C GLY A 105 12.22 1.46 1.05
N VAL A 106 10.90 1.27 1.10
CA VAL A 106 9.91 2.36 1.24
C VAL A 106 10.12 3.21 2.50
N GLU A 107 10.80 2.69 3.52
CA GLU A 107 11.22 3.42 4.71
C GLU A 107 12.21 4.55 4.40
N GLN A 108 12.96 4.47 3.31
CA GLN A 108 13.84 5.54 2.84
C GLN A 108 13.07 6.79 2.45
N CYS A 109 11.77 6.64 2.13
CA CYS A 109 10.88 7.75 1.81
C CYS A 109 10.15 8.32 3.04
N ASP A 110 10.39 7.81 4.26
CA ASP A 110 9.72 8.32 5.48
C ASP A 110 10.18 9.74 5.86
N GLY A 111 11.30 10.21 5.31
CA GLY A 111 11.72 11.60 5.41
C GLY A 111 10.84 12.59 4.64
N PHE A 112 9.98 12.12 3.73
CA PHE A 112 8.98 12.96 3.06
C PHE A 112 7.70 13.00 3.88
N GLU A 113 7.34 14.18 4.37
CA GLU A 113 6.19 14.39 5.26
C GLU A 113 4.88 13.87 4.65
N GLU A 114 4.67 14.09 3.35
CA GLU A 114 3.45 13.68 2.66
C GLU A 114 3.31 12.16 2.56
N VAL A 115 4.43 11.43 2.48
CA VAL A 115 4.45 9.96 2.47
C VAL A 115 4.18 9.43 3.88
N SER A 116 4.87 9.99 4.87
CA SER A 116 4.68 9.61 6.28
C SER A 116 3.24 9.86 6.73
N ALA A 117 2.66 11.01 6.39
CA ALA A 117 1.27 11.34 6.69
C ALA A 117 0.29 10.34 6.03
N ALA A 118 0.49 10.02 4.76
CA ALA A 118 -0.37 9.06 4.05
C ALA A 118 -0.25 7.63 4.63
N LYS A 119 0.94 7.19 5.04
CA LYS A 119 1.13 5.90 5.73
C LYS A 119 0.36 5.85 7.05
N HIS A 120 0.41 6.94 7.83
CA HIS A 120 -0.32 7.05 9.09
C HIS A 120 -1.84 7.02 8.86
N GLU A 121 -2.33 7.82 7.92
CA GLU A 121 -3.75 7.87 7.57
C GLU A 121 -4.26 6.50 7.08
N LEU A 122 -3.48 5.82 6.24
CA LEU A 122 -3.84 4.49 5.73
C LEU A 122 -3.93 3.50 6.88
N ARG A 123 -2.92 3.46 7.75
CA ARG A 123 -2.91 2.58 8.92
C ARG A 123 -4.14 2.82 9.80
N ASP A 124 -4.44 4.07 10.12
CA ASP A 124 -5.57 4.42 11.00
C ASP A 124 -6.93 4.06 10.37
N THR A 125 -7.05 4.19 9.05
CA THR A 125 -8.25 3.81 8.29
C THR A 125 -8.44 2.30 8.22
N VAL A 126 -7.36 1.55 7.98
CA VAL A 126 -7.38 0.08 7.97
C VAL A 126 -7.68 -0.47 9.35
N ASP A 127 -7.14 0.14 10.40
CA ASP A 127 -7.47 -0.18 11.79
C ASP A 127 -8.98 -0.04 12.08
N ARG A 128 -9.66 0.93 11.45
CA ARG A 128 -11.13 1.06 11.55
C ARG A 128 -11.84 -0.10 10.85
N LEU A 129 -11.38 -0.54 9.68
CA LEU A 129 -11.92 -1.73 8.98
C LEU A 129 -11.75 -2.98 9.84
N ILE A 130 -10.55 -3.20 10.38
CA ILE A 130 -10.23 -4.34 11.24
C ILE A 130 -11.13 -4.35 12.47
N ARG A 131 -11.24 -3.23 13.18
CA ARG A 131 -12.12 -3.11 14.36
C ARG A 131 -13.58 -3.37 14.01
N ARG A 132 -14.06 -2.95 12.83
CA ARG A 132 -15.43 -3.22 12.35
C ARG A 132 -15.63 -4.73 12.14
N ALA A 133 -14.71 -5.40 11.45
CA ALA A 133 -14.76 -6.84 11.20
C ALA A 133 -14.64 -7.68 12.49
N GLN A 134 -13.80 -7.24 13.44
CA GLN A 134 -13.68 -7.86 14.76
C GLN A 134 -14.97 -7.72 15.60
N ARG A 135 -15.65 -6.56 15.55
CA ARG A 135 -16.95 -6.37 16.22
C ARG A 135 -18.05 -7.22 15.61
N ALA A 136 -18.02 -7.43 14.29
CA ALA A 136 -18.92 -8.34 13.59
C ALA A 136 -18.61 -9.83 13.84
N GLY A 137 -17.52 -10.14 14.54
CA GLY A 137 -17.11 -11.52 14.78
C GLY A 137 -16.61 -12.24 13.54
N ALA A 138 -16.23 -11.52 12.47
CA ALA A 138 -15.69 -12.09 11.24
C ALA A 138 -14.16 -12.29 11.30
N VAL A 139 -13.48 -11.59 12.22
CA VAL A 139 -12.02 -11.59 12.36
C VAL A 139 -11.65 -11.75 13.83
N ARG A 140 -10.58 -12.49 14.11
CA ARG A 140 -10.05 -12.68 15.45
C ARG A 140 -9.56 -11.36 16.06
N ARG A 141 -9.66 -11.25 17.38
CA ARG A 141 -9.14 -10.11 18.14
C ARG A 141 -7.62 -10.22 18.32
N GLY A 142 -7.00 -9.08 18.64
CA GLY A 142 -5.57 -9.00 18.93
C GLY A 142 -4.70 -8.87 17.67
N LEU A 143 -5.29 -8.42 16.56
CA LEU A 143 -4.57 -8.04 15.35
C LEU A 143 -4.88 -6.59 15.01
N ASP A 144 -3.87 -5.86 14.57
CA ASP A 144 -3.96 -4.49 14.04
C ASP A 144 -3.53 -4.40 12.57
N ALA A 145 -3.55 -3.19 12.00
CA ALA A 145 -3.14 -2.95 10.63
C ALA A 145 -1.67 -3.31 10.35
N ARG A 146 -0.78 -3.19 11.34
CA ARG A 146 0.64 -3.55 11.19
C ARG A 146 0.80 -5.05 11.11
N ASP A 147 0.10 -5.81 11.94
CA ASP A 147 0.13 -7.27 11.91
C ASP A 147 -0.34 -7.80 10.54
N ILE A 148 -1.50 -7.33 10.08
CA ILE A 148 -2.07 -7.77 8.80
C ILE A 148 -1.17 -7.34 7.63
N GLY A 149 -0.68 -6.09 7.64
CA GLY A 149 0.25 -5.61 6.61
C GLY A 149 1.54 -6.42 6.56
N ALA A 150 2.14 -6.75 7.71
CA ALA A 150 3.34 -7.57 7.80
C ALA A 150 3.10 -9.00 7.29
N LEU A 151 1.97 -9.62 7.66
CA LEU A 151 1.61 -10.97 7.19
C LEU A 151 1.39 -11.03 5.68
N VAL A 152 0.69 -10.04 5.10
CA VAL A 152 0.49 -9.94 3.66
C VAL A 152 1.83 -9.70 2.96
N GLY A 153 2.64 -8.76 3.46
CA GLY A 153 3.99 -8.50 2.94
C GLY A 153 4.86 -9.76 2.94
N ALA A 154 4.88 -10.51 4.05
CA ALA A 154 5.62 -11.76 4.16
C ALA A 154 5.12 -12.83 3.19
N ALA A 155 3.80 -12.96 3.00
CA ALA A 155 3.21 -13.87 2.03
C ALA A 155 3.64 -13.54 0.58
N ILE A 156 3.66 -12.24 0.22
CA ILE A 156 4.14 -11.81 -1.09
C ILE A 156 5.65 -12.09 -1.23
N GLN A 157 6.46 -11.81 -0.23
CA GLN A 157 7.90 -12.10 -0.27
C GLN A 157 8.19 -13.60 -0.38
N ALA A 158 7.52 -14.43 0.41
CA ALA A 158 7.67 -15.89 0.35
C ALA A 158 7.32 -16.46 -1.03
N SER A 159 6.35 -15.86 -1.73
CA SER A 159 5.98 -16.28 -3.09
C SER A 159 7.09 -16.12 -4.13
N MET A 160 8.14 -15.34 -3.83
CA MET A 160 9.28 -15.14 -4.74
C MET A 160 10.22 -16.33 -4.83
N HIS A 161 10.17 -17.21 -3.83
CA HIS A 161 10.91 -18.46 -3.83
C HIS A 161 10.05 -19.64 -4.26
N ALA A 162 8.79 -19.40 -4.65
CA ALA A 162 7.89 -20.43 -5.08
C ALA A 162 8.11 -20.76 -6.57
N GLU A 163 8.03 -22.05 -6.91
CA GLU A 163 8.10 -22.52 -8.31
C GLU A 163 6.90 -22.05 -9.14
N ARG A 164 5.78 -21.71 -8.49
CA ARG A 164 4.54 -21.30 -9.13
C ARG A 164 4.35 -19.79 -9.07
N SER A 165 4.13 -19.17 -10.23
CA SER A 165 3.86 -17.73 -10.37
C SER A 165 2.58 -17.26 -9.68
N ASP A 166 1.62 -18.17 -9.41
CA ASP A 166 0.35 -17.88 -8.73
C ASP A 166 0.37 -18.14 -7.22
N ALA A 167 1.51 -18.57 -6.65
CA ALA A 167 1.60 -19.00 -5.26
C ALA A 167 1.17 -17.91 -4.26
N TRP A 168 1.41 -16.64 -4.58
CA TRP A 168 1.03 -15.50 -3.74
C TRP A 168 -0.46 -15.49 -3.38
N ARG A 169 -1.36 -15.85 -4.31
CA ARG A 169 -2.80 -15.93 -4.03
C ARG A 169 -3.10 -16.97 -2.97
N ARG A 170 -2.48 -18.14 -3.08
CA ARG A 170 -2.64 -19.20 -2.07
C ARG A 170 -2.14 -18.77 -0.70
N TYR A 171 -1.01 -18.06 -0.65
CA TYR A 171 -0.43 -17.61 0.62
C TYR A 171 -1.28 -16.52 1.27
N VAL A 172 -1.79 -15.57 0.49
CA VAL A 172 -2.74 -14.56 0.98
C VAL A 172 -4.05 -15.20 1.46
N GLN A 173 -4.55 -16.22 0.75
CA GLN A 173 -5.71 -16.99 1.21
C GLN A 173 -5.46 -17.67 2.56
N VAL A 174 -4.28 -18.27 2.76
CA VAL A 174 -3.90 -18.87 4.05
C VAL A 174 -3.83 -17.82 5.15
N VAL A 175 -3.29 -16.63 4.87
CA VAL A 175 -3.31 -15.50 5.81
C VAL A 175 -4.76 -15.16 6.18
N LEU A 176 -5.63 -14.93 5.21
CA LEU A 176 -7.05 -14.61 5.41
C LEU A 176 -7.79 -15.67 6.24
N ASP A 177 -7.58 -16.96 5.92
CA ASP A 177 -8.15 -18.06 6.69
C ASP A 177 -7.65 -18.06 8.15
N GLY A 178 -6.40 -17.66 8.38
CA GLY A 178 -5.79 -17.50 9.71
C GLY A 178 -6.29 -16.28 10.50
N LEU A 179 -6.87 -15.28 9.83
CA LEU A 179 -7.52 -14.12 10.46
C LEU A 179 -8.90 -14.44 11.01
N ARG A 180 -9.53 -15.54 10.57
CA ARG A 180 -10.88 -15.91 11.02
C ARG A 180 -10.93 -16.17 12.52
N PRO A 181 -12.11 -16.06 13.15
CA PRO A 181 -12.26 -16.21 14.60
C PRO A 181 -11.73 -17.58 15.06
N SER A 182 -10.96 -17.55 16.15
CA SER A 182 -10.42 -18.76 16.78
C SER A 182 -10.64 -18.68 18.28
N GLY A 183 -10.99 -19.82 18.89
CA GLY A 183 -11.04 -19.96 20.35
C GLY A 183 -9.66 -19.98 21.01
N ARG A 184 -8.58 -20.02 20.22
CA ARG A 184 -7.20 -19.98 20.72
C ARG A 184 -6.67 -18.53 20.71
N PRO A 185 -6.25 -17.97 21.85
CA PRO A 185 -5.64 -16.66 21.89
C PRO A 185 -4.30 -16.65 21.14
N LEU A 186 -3.92 -15.49 20.60
CA LEU A 186 -2.55 -15.28 20.10
C LEU A 186 -1.60 -15.23 21.30
N SER A 187 -0.52 -16.01 21.26
CA SER A 187 0.56 -15.95 22.24
C SER A 187 1.36 -14.65 22.08
N GLY A 188 1.71 -13.98 23.17
CA GLY A 188 2.56 -12.79 23.16
C GLY A 188 1.86 -11.44 23.32
N LEU A 189 0.51 -11.42 23.39
CA LEU A 189 -0.24 -10.24 23.84
C LEU A 189 -0.34 -10.22 25.37
N GLU A 190 0.79 -10.24 26.08
CA GLU A 190 0.78 -9.80 27.47
C GLU A 190 0.50 -8.30 27.47
N ARG A 191 -0.56 -7.91 28.16
CA ARG A 191 -0.99 -6.53 28.33
C ARG A 191 0.20 -5.74 28.85
N ASP A 192 0.64 -4.74 28.09
CA ASP A 192 1.51 -3.68 28.60
C ASP A 192 0.78 -3.04 29.79
N GLY A 193 1.17 -3.48 30.97
CA GLY A 193 0.56 -3.11 32.23
C GLY A 193 1.21 -1.83 32.71
N ARG A 194 0.41 -0.77 32.77
CA ARG A 194 0.52 0.37 33.70
C ARG A 194 1.95 0.84 34.00
N LEU A 195 2.29 1.98 33.43
CA LEU A 195 3.09 2.98 34.14
C LEU A 195 2.17 4.15 34.51
N ASP A 196 1.35 3.94 35.54
CA ASP A 196 0.97 5.01 36.46
C ASP A 196 1.96 4.93 37.63
N GLN A 197 3.02 5.74 37.57
CA GLN A 197 3.70 6.37 38.71
C GLN A 197 4.25 7.72 38.27
#